data_AF-G1ECK5-F1
#
_entry.id   AF-G1ECK5-F1
#
_cell.length_a   1.000
_cell.length_b   1.000
_cell.length_c   1.000
_cell.angle_alpha   90.00
_cell.angle_beta   90.00
_cell.angle_gamma   90.00
#
_symmetry.space_group_name_H-M   'P 1'
#
loop_
_entity.id
_entity.type
_entity.pdbx_description
1 polymer ?
#
loop_
_entity_poly.entity_id
_entity_poly.type
_entity_poly.pdbx_seq_one_letter_code
_entity_poly.pdbx_strand_id
1 'polypeptide(L)'
;QVGPYSQQQWYTRDSAIGSWLNGVWNMVFSGVEGAPAQSFPNPPYTTLDTPPVSREKPFLYVGGGSDLRVFLPEKRTNARGVTWGNGTPRGTSLPLSQFYVAKPGVSAATLNQALTQGLHLLLTPGIYHLDRPIQVNRANTVVLGLGYATLVPDNGVTALRVADVDGVRLAGFLIDAGPVNSPTLLEVGPRGAWRDHSANPTTVQDVFVRIGGAGAGKATTSMVINSRHTIVDHTWVWRADHGTGVGWDTNRADYGIVVNGDDVLCTGLFVEHFNKYDVQWYGQRGRTIFFQNEKAYDAPNQAAIQNGSVKGYAAYKVGDGVTTHEGWGLGSYCYYNVDPTIVQHNGFAAPNRPGVRFHDLLVVSLGGKGQYEHVINDTGTPTSGTSTVPSTVVSYP
;
A
#
# COMPACT_ATOMS: atom_id res chain seq x y z
N GLN A 1 21.20 17.23 -5.86
CA GLN A 1 20.36 16.88 -7.02
C GLN A 1 20.00 15.41 -6.94
N VAL A 2 18.75 15.04 -7.19
CA VAL A 2 18.29 13.64 -7.31
C VAL A 2 18.11 13.32 -8.80
N GLY A 3 18.63 12.17 -9.25
CA GLY A 3 18.60 11.73 -10.65
C GLY A 3 17.96 10.36 -10.83
N PRO A 4 16.67 10.28 -11.20
CA PRO A 4 15.98 9.00 -11.38
C PRO A 4 16.37 8.26 -12.67
N TYR A 5 16.79 8.97 -13.71
CA TYR A 5 17.14 8.43 -15.03
C TYR A 5 16.02 7.54 -15.60
N SER A 6 16.23 6.22 -15.66
CA SER A 6 15.27 5.26 -16.22
C SER A 6 14.16 4.83 -15.26
N GLN A 7 14.16 5.33 -14.01
CA GLN A 7 13.10 4.99 -13.05
C GLN A 7 11.75 5.41 -13.60
N GLN A 8 10.83 4.44 -13.73
CA GLN A 8 9.51 4.63 -14.32
C GLN A 8 8.66 5.62 -13.49
N GLN A 9 8.65 5.41 -12.17
CA GLN A 9 7.87 6.18 -11.22
C GLN A 9 8.63 6.36 -9.90
N TRP A 10 8.23 7.34 -9.10
CA TRP A 10 8.79 7.57 -7.77
C TRP A 10 7.83 8.35 -6.88
N TYR A 11 7.84 8.06 -5.58
CA TYR A 11 7.19 8.89 -4.57
C TYR A 11 8.21 9.45 -3.60
N THR A 12 8.18 10.77 -3.39
CA THR A 12 8.96 11.44 -2.33
C THR A 12 8.01 12.25 -1.47
N ARG A 13 8.11 12.11 -0.14
CA ARG A 13 7.36 12.94 0.80
C ARG A 13 8.26 13.57 1.85
N ASP A 14 7.82 14.69 2.41
CA ASP A 14 8.35 15.26 3.65
C ASP A 14 9.88 15.36 3.69
N SER A 15 10.45 15.83 2.57
CA SER A 15 11.88 15.79 2.30
C SER A 15 12.39 17.15 1.85
N ALA A 16 13.71 17.30 1.82
CA ALA A 16 14.36 18.44 1.18
C ALA A 16 15.36 17.92 0.14
N ILE A 17 15.23 18.41 -1.09
CA ILE A 17 16.11 18.07 -2.20
C ILE A 17 16.66 19.34 -2.84
N GLY A 18 17.88 19.31 -3.35
CA GLY A 18 18.44 20.47 -4.05
C GLY A 18 17.77 20.72 -5.42
N SER A 19 17.48 19.65 -6.15
CA SER A 19 16.80 19.66 -7.46
C SER A 19 16.45 18.24 -7.89
N TRP A 20 15.55 18.11 -8.86
CA TRP A 20 15.13 16.84 -9.47
C TRP A 20 15.44 16.81 -10.97
N LEU A 21 16.13 15.77 -11.45
CA LEU A 21 16.70 15.74 -12.80
C LEU A 21 15.68 15.49 -13.92
N ASN A 22 14.86 14.44 -13.81
CA ASN A 22 13.96 14.00 -14.88
C ASN A 22 12.77 13.18 -14.35
N GLY A 23 11.72 12.99 -15.17
CA GLY A 23 10.60 12.09 -14.89
C GLY A 23 10.30 11.21 -16.09
N VAL A 24 9.97 9.93 -15.87
CA VAL A 24 9.65 8.96 -16.93
C VAL A 24 8.14 8.85 -17.11
N TRP A 25 7.40 8.31 -16.14
CA TRP A 25 5.94 8.15 -16.22
C TRP A 25 5.17 8.82 -15.08
N ASN A 26 5.67 8.74 -13.83
CA ASN A 26 4.92 9.25 -12.67
C ASN A 26 5.86 9.59 -11.50
N MET A 27 6.32 10.84 -11.40
CA MET A 27 7.11 11.30 -10.24
C MET A 27 6.24 12.19 -9.36
N VAL A 28 5.96 11.71 -8.14
CA VAL A 28 5.02 12.34 -7.22
C VAL A 28 5.74 12.86 -5.99
N PHE A 29 5.41 14.10 -5.61
CA PHE A 29 5.99 14.81 -4.48
C PHE A 29 4.89 15.33 -3.56
N SER A 30 5.04 15.17 -2.24
CA SER A 30 4.16 15.84 -1.27
C SER A 30 4.94 16.32 -0.05
N GLY A 31 4.93 17.62 0.25
CA GLY A 31 5.71 18.11 1.39
C GLY A 31 7.21 18.19 1.10
N VAL A 32 7.62 18.29 -0.17
CA VAL A 32 9.04 18.26 -0.56
C VAL A 32 9.55 19.66 -0.87
N GLU A 33 10.55 20.09 -0.10
CA GLU A 33 11.32 21.32 -0.38
C GLU A 33 12.24 21.08 -1.57
N GLY A 34 12.19 21.97 -2.57
CA GLY A 34 12.98 21.84 -3.80
C GLY A 34 12.43 20.84 -4.83
N ALA A 35 11.20 20.32 -4.62
CA ALA A 35 10.49 19.59 -5.67
C ALA A 35 10.22 20.48 -6.90
N PRO A 36 10.20 19.89 -8.11
CA PRO A 36 9.75 20.62 -9.29
C PRO A 36 8.28 21.01 -9.13
N ALA A 37 7.87 22.12 -9.77
CA ALA A 37 6.47 22.51 -9.81
C ALA A 37 5.61 21.45 -10.52
N GLN A 38 4.31 21.39 -10.18
CA GLN A 38 3.31 20.58 -10.89
C GLN A 38 3.40 20.83 -12.39
N SER A 39 3.56 19.77 -13.19
CA SER A 39 3.70 19.89 -14.65
C SER A 39 3.18 18.69 -15.45
N PHE A 40 2.51 17.74 -14.80
CA PHE A 40 1.86 16.64 -15.49
C PHE A 40 0.92 17.17 -16.59
N PRO A 41 0.93 16.61 -17.81
CA PRO A 41 1.50 15.30 -18.19
C PRO A 41 2.97 15.32 -18.60
N ASN A 42 3.57 16.47 -18.93
CA ASN A 42 4.94 16.51 -19.45
C ASN A 42 5.72 17.76 -19.02
N PRO A 43 6.79 17.61 -18.20
CA PRO A 43 7.24 16.36 -17.59
C PRO A 43 6.22 15.84 -16.56
N PRO A 44 6.16 14.51 -16.30
CA PRO A 44 5.11 13.90 -15.50
C PRO A 44 5.35 14.06 -13.99
N TYR A 45 5.28 15.31 -13.53
CA TYR A 45 5.46 15.70 -12.13
C TYR A 45 4.11 16.04 -11.51
N THR A 46 3.76 15.26 -10.49
CA THR A 46 2.64 15.55 -9.58
C THR A 46 3.22 16.14 -8.29
N THR A 47 2.97 17.40 -7.99
CA THR A 47 3.57 18.07 -6.82
C THR A 47 2.50 18.70 -5.94
N LEU A 48 2.48 18.26 -4.69
CA LEU A 48 1.66 18.81 -3.63
C LEU A 48 2.55 19.52 -2.61
N ASP A 49 2.12 20.70 -2.15
CA ASP A 49 2.87 21.47 -1.16
C ASP A 49 3.05 20.72 0.16
N THR A 50 2.02 19.98 0.59
CA THR A 50 1.97 19.18 1.82
C THR A 50 1.02 17.99 1.67
N PRO A 51 1.30 16.79 2.24
CA PRO A 51 0.26 15.81 2.51
C PRO A 51 -0.60 16.28 3.70
N PRO A 52 -1.88 15.86 3.78
CA PRO A 52 -2.78 16.31 4.86
C PRO A 52 -2.30 15.85 6.25
N VAL A 53 -1.74 14.65 6.34
CA VAL A 53 -1.16 14.10 7.56
C VAL A 53 -0.02 13.15 7.19
N SER A 54 1.03 13.12 8.00
CA SER A 54 2.06 12.09 7.96
C SER A 54 2.55 11.79 9.38
N ARG A 55 3.17 10.63 9.57
CA ARG A 55 3.81 10.26 10.83
C ARG A 55 5.01 9.40 10.51
N GLU A 56 6.22 9.85 10.84
CA GLU A 56 7.41 9.07 10.50
C GLU A 56 7.43 7.71 11.23
N LYS A 57 7.99 6.72 10.54
CA LYS A 57 8.05 5.35 11.01
C LYS A 57 8.84 5.24 12.32
N PRO A 58 8.39 4.41 13.28
CA PRO A 58 9.20 4.03 14.43
C PRO A 58 10.56 3.44 14.03
N PHE A 59 11.59 3.70 14.83
CA PHE A 59 12.92 3.14 14.61
C PHE A 59 13.66 2.88 15.91
N LEU A 60 14.49 1.83 15.89
CA LEU A 60 15.41 1.50 16.96
C LEU A 60 16.62 2.45 16.92
N TYR A 61 17.08 2.92 18.08
CA TYR A 61 18.29 3.72 18.21
C TYR A 61 18.99 3.44 19.53
N VAL A 62 20.26 3.84 19.61
CA VAL A 62 21.06 3.79 20.84
C VAL A 62 20.91 5.14 21.56
N GLY A 63 20.33 5.12 22.75
CA GLY A 63 20.21 6.29 23.62
C GLY A 63 21.49 6.58 24.40
N GLY A 64 21.40 7.53 25.35
CA GLY A 64 22.48 7.77 26.30
C GLY A 64 22.82 6.51 27.12
N GLY A 65 24.09 6.29 27.42
CA GLY A 65 24.54 5.13 28.19
C GLY A 65 24.49 3.79 27.45
N SER A 66 24.33 3.79 26.12
CA SER A 66 24.23 2.59 25.26
C SER A 66 22.91 1.81 25.36
N ASP A 67 21.86 2.42 25.94
CA ASP A 67 20.54 1.78 26.06
C ASP A 67 19.79 1.74 24.71
N LEU A 68 19.32 0.56 24.31
CA LEU A 68 18.47 0.42 23.14
C LEU A 68 17.05 0.94 23.41
N ARG A 69 16.56 1.78 22.50
CA ARG A 69 15.23 2.40 22.58
C ARG A 69 14.57 2.44 21.22
N VAL A 70 13.24 2.50 21.21
CA VAL A 70 12.46 2.73 19.99
C VAL A 70 11.90 4.14 20.05
N PHE A 71 12.29 4.98 19.11
CA PHE A 71 11.73 6.32 18.95
C PHE A 71 10.43 6.24 18.16
N LEU A 72 9.41 6.96 18.64
CA LEU A 72 8.08 7.05 18.08
C LEU A 72 7.82 8.49 17.65
N PRO A 73 8.11 8.85 16.39
CA PRO A 73 7.86 10.20 15.88
C PRO A 73 6.40 10.62 16.06
N GLU A 74 6.20 11.89 16.38
CA GLU A 74 4.88 12.51 16.48
C GLU A 74 4.23 12.63 15.09
N LYS A 75 2.90 12.56 15.05
CA LYS A 75 2.11 12.86 13.85
C LYS A 75 2.30 14.33 13.47
N ARG A 76 2.46 14.62 12.17
CA ARG A 76 2.45 15.98 11.61
C ARG A 76 1.23 16.14 10.71
N THR A 77 0.62 17.32 10.75
CA THR A 77 -0.42 17.74 9.79
C THR A 77 0.19 18.75 8.85
N ASN A 78 -0.19 18.71 7.56
CA ASN A 78 0.36 19.57 6.51
C ASN A 78 1.91 19.56 6.53
N ALA A 79 2.48 18.35 6.53
CA ALA A 79 3.93 18.18 6.67
C ALA A 79 4.69 18.74 5.45
N ARG A 80 5.86 19.32 5.71
CA ARG A 80 6.81 19.75 4.69
C ARG A 80 8.21 19.67 5.26
N GLY A 81 9.15 19.20 4.44
CA GLY A 81 10.53 19.02 4.85
C GLY A 81 10.73 17.92 5.91
N VAL A 82 12.01 17.68 6.21
CA VAL A 82 12.44 16.62 7.13
C VAL A 82 12.03 16.91 8.57
N THR A 83 11.78 15.86 9.37
CA THR A 83 11.44 16.00 10.80
C THR A 83 12.61 16.41 11.69
N TRP A 84 13.84 16.23 11.23
CA TRP A 84 15.07 16.31 12.03
C TRP A 84 16.00 17.48 11.65
N GLY A 85 15.62 18.30 10.67
CA GLY A 85 16.44 19.41 10.17
C GLY A 85 16.68 20.52 11.19
N ASN A 86 15.78 20.67 12.17
CA ASN A 86 15.84 21.68 13.24
C ASN A 86 16.13 21.04 14.62
N GLY A 87 16.84 19.92 14.66
CA GLY A 87 17.20 19.20 15.88
C GLY A 87 16.36 17.93 16.11
N THR A 88 16.23 17.52 17.37
CA THR A 88 15.54 16.28 17.73
C THR A 88 14.08 16.34 17.28
N PRO A 89 13.60 15.39 16.45
CA PRO A 89 12.20 15.35 16.05
C PRO A 89 11.30 15.20 17.29
N ARG A 90 10.08 15.76 17.23
CA ARG A 90 9.09 15.53 18.29
C ARG A 90 8.62 14.08 18.28
N GLY A 91 8.44 13.51 19.46
CA GLY A 91 8.03 12.11 19.63
C GLY A 91 8.34 11.61 21.02
N THR A 92 8.13 10.31 21.23
CA THR A 92 8.41 9.63 22.51
C THR A 92 9.41 8.49 22.30
N SER A 93 10.18 8.17 23.34
CA SER A 93 11.17 7.08 23.30
C SER A 93 10.81 5.98 24.28
N LEU A 94 10.43 4.81 23.77
CA LEU A 94 10.18 3.63 24.59
C LEU A 94 11.48 2.86 24.83
N PRO A 95 11.80 2.46 26.08
CA PRO A 95 12.93 1.58 26.33
C PRO A 95 12.65 0.18 25.75
N LEU A 96 13.69 -0.51 25.28
CA LEU A 96 13.53 -1.86 24.72
C LEU A 96 12.94 -2.87 25.73
N SER A 97 13.07 -2.62 27.03
CA SER A 97 12.44 -3.43 28.10
C SER A 97 10.90 -3.46 28.05
N GLN A 98 10.26 -2.54 27.30
CA GLN A 98 8.82 -2.56 27.04
C GLN A 98 8.43 -3.36 25.78
N PHE A 99 9.39 -4.01 25.12
CA PHE A 99 9.17 -4.84 23.95
C PHE A 99 9.44 -6.31 24.28
N TYR A 100 8.57 -7.17 23.77
CA TYR A 100 8.92 -8.56 23.56
C TYR A 100 9.79 -8.66 22.29
N VAL A 101 11.04 -9.04 22.49
CA VAL A 101 12.00 -9.25 21.39
C VAL A 101 11.79 -10.65 20.83
N ALA A 102 10.95 -10.74 19.81
CA ALA A 102 10.60 -12.00 19.16
C ALA A 102 11.77 -12.52 18.31
N LYS A 103 11.96 -13.84 18.34
CA LYS A 103 12.88 -14.59 17.48
C LYS A 103 12.11 -15.71 16.77
N PRO A 104 12.55 -16.15 15.57
CA PRO A 104 11.95 -17.29 14.88
C PRO A 104 11.82 -18.51 15.80
N GLY A 105 10.71 -19.25 15.66
CA GLY A 105 10.34 -20.36 16.53
C GLY A 105 9.43 -19.98 17.70
N VAL A 106 9.21 -18.69 17.97
CA VAL A 106 8.16 -18.25 18.90
C VAL A 106 6.77 -18.54 18.34
N SER A 107 5.84 -18.98 19.19
CA SER A 107 4.45 -19.21 18.79
C SER A 107 3.64 -17.92 18.74
N ALA A 108 2.61 -17.88 17.90
CA ALA A 108 1.63 -16.79 17.88
C ALA A 108 0.93 -16.60 19.24
N ALA A 109 0.72 -17.69 20.00
CA ALA A 109 0.18 -17.63 21.36
C ALA A 109 1.08 -16.83 22.32
N THR A 110 2.40 -17.05 22.27
CA THR A 110 3.37 -16.30 23.09
C THR A 110 3.41 -14.82 22.68
N LEU A 111 3.36 -14.51 21.37
CA LEU A 111 3.27 -13.13 20.88
C LEU A 111 2.02 -12.42 21.42
N ASN A 112 0.87 -13.08 21.36
CA ASN A 112 -0.39 -12.55 21.89
C ASN A 112 -0.39 -12.40 23.42
N GLN A 113 0.26 -13.31 24.13
CA GLN A 113 0.44 -13.19 25.58
C GLN A 113 1.28 -11.95 25.94
N ALA A 114 2.39 -11.71 25.23
CA ALA A 114 3.20 -10.52 25.44
C ALA A 114 2.41 -9.22 25.19
N LEU A 115 1.61 -9.18 24.12
CA LEU A 115 0.71 -8.05 23.84
C LEU A 115 -0.33 -7.85 24.95
N THR A 116 -0.89 -8.93 25.48
CA THR A 116 -1.86 -8.91 26.59
C THR A 116 -1.22 -8.40 27.89
N GLN A 117 0.05 -8.73 28.13
CA GLN A 117 0.84 -8.27 29.28
C GLN A 117 1.28 -6.80 29.18
N GLY A 118 0.95 -6.09 28.10
CA GLY A 118 1.29 -4.69 27.94
C GLY A 118 2.59 -4.43 27.17
N LEU A 119 3.28 -5.45 26.69
CA LEU A 119 4.48 -5.29 25.86
C LEU A 119 4.13 -4.90 24.42
N HIS A 120 5.08 -4.26 23.76
CA HIS A 120 5.12 -4.11 22.31
C HIS A 120 5.81 -5.31 21.65
N LEU A 121 5.83 -5.41 20.33
CA LEU A 121 6.57 -6.44 19.61
C LEU A 121 7.73 -5.84 18.82
N LEU A 122 8.93 -6.37 19.02
CA LEU A 122 10.06 -6.18 18.12
C LEU A 122 10.37 -7.52 17.44
N LEU A 123 10.08 -7.64 16.16
CA LEU A 123 10.35 -8.84 15.37
C LEU A 123 11.78 -8.77 14.84
N THR A 124 12.68 -9.58 15.39
CA THR A 124 14.04 -9.69 14.86
C THR A 124 14.05 -10.39 13.49
N PRO A 125 15.11 -10.25 12.67
CA PRO A 125 15.13 -10.82 11.33
C PRO A 125 14.89 -12.33 11.32
N GLY A 126 13.98 -12.78 10.45
CA GLY A 126 13.66 -14.19 10.26
C GLY A 126 12.19 -14.44 9.88
N ILE A 127 11.83 -15.72 9.74
CA ILE A 127 10.50 -16.17 9.30
C ILE A 127 9.73 -16.75 10.50
N TYR A 128 8.49 -16.31 10.69
CA TYR A 128 7.62 -16.63 11.81
C TYR A 128 6.35 -17.30 11.30
N HIS A 129 6.21 -18.60 11.57
CA HIS A 129 5.01 -19.36 11.25
C HIS A 129 3.93 -19.16 12.33
N LEU A 130 2.69 -18.90 11.91
CA LEU A 130 1.58 -18.51 12.78
C LEU A 130 0.40 -19.47 12.62
N ASP A 131 0.06 -20.19 13.69
CA ASP A 131 -1.11 -21.08 13.74
C ASP A 131 -2.43 -20.34 14.03
N ARG A 132 -2.34 -19.06 14.40
CA ARG A 132 -3.46 -18.14 14.69
C ARG A 132 -3.01 -16.70 14.48
N PRO A 133 -3.95 -15.74 14.35
CA PRO A 133 -3.58 -14.34 14.19
C PRO A 133 -2.83 -13.78 15.39
N ILE A 134 -1.85 -12.91 15.12
CA ILE A 134 -1.37 -11.94 16.10
C ILE A 134 -2.48 -10.91 16.32
N GLN A 135 -2.92 -10.73 17.57
CA GLN A 135 -4.03 -9.87 17.95
C GLN A 135 -3.53 -8.62 18.68
N VAL A 136 -3.54 -7.49 17.98
CA VAL A 136 -3.16 -6.19 18.52
C VAL A 136 -4.39 -5.47 19.04
N ASN A 137 -4.69 -5.69 20.32
CA ASN A 137 -5.93 -5.20 20.96
C ASN A 137 -5.73 -3.97 21.87
N ARG A 138 -4.48 -3.54 22.08
CA ARG A 138 -4.14 -2.42 22.97
C ARG A 138 -3.77 -1.19 22.16
N ALA A 139 -4.35 -0.04 22.51
CA ALA A 139 -3.99 1.25 21.93
C ALA A 139 -2.48 1.53 22.06
N ASN A 140 -1.93 2.28 21.10
CA ASN A 140 -0.51 2.65 21.03
C ASN A 140 0.48 1.48 20.93
N THR A 141 0.01 0.27 20.61
CA THR A 141 0.92 -0.86 20.43
C THR A 141 1.80 -0.66 19.20
N VAL A 142 3.11 -0.87 19.37
CA VAL A 142 4.09 -0.92 18.29
C VAL A 142 4.39 -2.38 17.95
N VAL A 143 4.32 -2.71 16.66
CA VAL A 143 4.86 -3.95 16.07
C VAL A 143 5.90 -3.52 15.04
N LEU A 144 7.18 -3.62 15.42
CA LEU A 144 8.32 -3.18 14.61
C LEU A 144 9.11 -4.40 14.15
N GLY A 145 9.27 -4.57 12.84
CA GLY A 145 10.14 -5.57 12.24
C GLY A 145 11.51 -5.00 11.88
N LEU A 146 12.52 -5.87 11.95
CA LEU A 146 13.89 -5.61 11.52
C LEU A 146 14.27 -6.58 10.41
N GLY A 147 14.98 -6.10 9.39
CA GLY A 147 15.58 -6.94 8.35
C GLY A 147 14.59 -7.85 7.63
N TYR A 148 13.43 -7.31 7.19
CA TYR A 148 12.36 -8.09 6.55
C TYR A 148 11.89 -9.29 7.40
N ALA A 149 11.67 -9.07 8.71
CA ALA A 149 10.94 -10.03 9.53
C ALA A 149 9.63 -10.44 8.82
N THR A 150 9.42 -11.74 8.65
CA THR A 150 8.37 -12.28 7.77
C THR A 150 7.39 -13.11 8.56
N LEU A 151 6.10 -12.79 8.48
CA LEU A 151 5.01 -13.52 9.11
C LEU A 151 4.35 -14.44 8.06
N VAL A 152 4.31 -15.74 8.33
CA VAL A 152 3.66 -16.75 7.47
C VAL A 152 2.45 -17.33 8.21
N PRO A 153 1.21 -17.01 7.81
CA PRO A 153 0.05 -17.66 8.39
C PRO A 153 -0.09 -19.09 7.87
N ASP A 154 -0.09 -20.05 8.79
CA ASP A 154 -0.37 -21.46 8.50
C ASP A 154 -1.89 -21.71 8.52
N ASN A 155 -2.33 -22.80 7.89
CA ASN A 155 -3.72 -23.27 7.95
C ASN A 155 -4.79 -22.25 7.50
N GLY A 156 -4.41 -21.24 6.70
CA GLY A 156 -5.33 -20.23 6.18
C GLY A 156 -5.81 -19.21 7.19
N VAL A 157 -5.08 -19.01 8.30
CA VAL A 157 -5.43 -17.97 9.28
C VAL A 157 -5.06 -16.58 8.79
N THR A 158 -5.66 -15.53 9.37
CA THR A 158 -5.13 -14.17 9.22
C THR A 158 -3.80 -14.06 9.96
N ALA A 159 -2.78 -13.41 9.39
CA ALA A 159 -1.49 -13.25 10.07
C ALA A 159 -1.57 -12.25 11.24
N LEU A 160 -2.21 -11.10 11.02
CA LEU A 160 -2.32 -10.04 12.03
C LEU A 160 -3.69 -9.34 11.97
N ARG A 161 -4.30 -9.13 13.14
CA ARG A 161 -5.51 -8.34 13.32
C ARG A 161 -5.28 -7.21 14.32
N VAL A 162 -5.73 -6.02 13.99
CA VAL A 162 -5.76 -4.86 14.88
C VAL A 162 -7.20 -4.61 15.31
N ALA A 163 -7.43 -4.39 16.61
CA ALA A 163 -8.74 -3.98 17.12
C ALA A 163 -9.07 -2.52 16.75
N ASP A 164 -10.31 -2.08 17.03
CA ASP A 164 -10.73 -0.68 16.82
C ASP A 164 -10.18 0.24 17.94
N VAL A 165 -8.86 0.45 17.94
CA VAL A 165 -8.09 1.16 18.97
C VAL A 165 -7.12 2.18 18.37
N ASP A 166 -6.81 3.23 19.13
CA ASP A 166 -5.94 4.31 18.70
C ASP A 166 -4.48 3.88 18.54
N GLY A 167 -3.77 4.55 17.63
CA GLY A 167 -2.32 4.75 17.72
C GLY A 167 -1.44 3.53 17.48
N VAL A 168 -2.00 2.41 16.99
CA VAL A 168 -1.20 1.23 16.67
C VAL A 168 -0.21 1.59 15.56
N ARG A 169 1.03 1.08 15.66
CA ARG A 169 2.09 1.30 14.67
C ARG A 169 2.61 -0.03 14.18
N LEU A 170 2.24 -0.39 12.96
CA LEU A 170 2.77 -1.56 12.25
C LEU A 170 3.89 -1.09 11.33
N ALA A 171 5.10 -1.61 11.51
CA ALA A 171 6.27 -1.08 10.82
C ALA A 171 7.28 -2.16 10.41
N GLY A 172 7.67 -2.22 9.13
CA GLY A 172 8.90 -2.89 8.68
C GLY A 172 8.88 -4.42 8.67
N PHE A 173 7.78 -5.05 8.26
CA PHE A 173 7.68 -6.50 8.17
C PHE A 173 6.93 -6.96 6.90
N LEU A 174 7.20 -8.18 6.48
CA LEU A 174 6.52 -8.85 5.38
C LEU A 174 5.47 -9.81 5.92
N ILE A 175 4.31 -9.89 5.29
CA ILE A 175 3.37 -11.01 5.43
C ILE A 175 3.44 -11.85 4.17
N ASP A 176 3.86 -13.10 4.30
CA ASP A 176 4.04 -14.02 3.17
C ASP A 176 2.97 -15.12 3.26
N ALA A 177 2.09 -15.19 2.27
CA ALA A 177 0.92 -16.06 2.32
C ALA A 177 1.31 -17.54 2.34
N GLY A 178 0.72 -18.31 3.27
CA GLY A 178 0.85 -19.76 3.29
C GLY A 178 0.11 -20.44 2.12
N PRO A 179 0.36 -21.75 1.88
CA PRO A 179 -0.23 -22.50 0.77
C PRO A 179 -1.74 -22.69 0.91
N VAL A 180 -2.26 -22.70 2.14
CA VAL A 180 -3.70 -22.74 2.42
C VAL A 180 -4.26 -21.32 2.34
N ASN A 181 -5.31 -21.14 1.54
CA ASN A 181 -5.90 -19.82 1.31
C ASN A 181 -6.36 -19.15 2.61
N SER A 182 -5.80 -17.97 2.90
CA SER A 182 -6.26 -17.11 3.98
C SER A 182 -7.37 -16.18 3.50
N PRO A 183 -8.52 -16.03 4.21
CA PRO A 183 -9.54 -15.06 3.82
C PRO A 183 -8.99 -13.62 3.78
N THR A 184 -8.18 -13.28 4.78
CA THR A 184 -7.44 -12.01 4.91
C THR A 184 -6.04 -12.28 5.44
N LEU A 185 -5.01 -11.50 5.05
CA LEU A 185 -3.67 -11.60 5.63
C LEU A 185 -3.44 -10.55 6.73
N LEU A 186 -3.89 -9.31 6.50
CA LEU A 186 -3.89 -8.22 7.47
C LEU A 186 -5.28 -7.58 7.56
N GLU A 187 -5.77 -7.41 8.79
CA GLU A 187 -7.01 -6.69 9.07
C GLU A 187 -6.74 -5.56 10.08
N VAL A 188 -6.97 -4.32 9.66
CA VAL A 188 -6.82 -3.13 10.50
C VAL A 188 -8.20 -2.64 10.91
N GLY A 189 -8.59 -2.94 12.16
CA GLY A 189 -9.94 -2.76 12.67
C GLY A 189 -10.85 -3.91 12.27
N PRO A 190 -11.80 -4.34 13.12
CA PRO A 190 -12.80 -5.33 12.75
C PRO A 190 -13.79 -4.77 11.72
N ARG A 191 -14.47 -5.64 10.97
CA ARG A 191 -15.62 -5.24 10.14
C ARG A 191 -16.65 -4.45 10.98
N GLY A 192 -17.07 -3.30 10.46
CA GLY A 192 -18.00 -2.40 11.15
C GLY A 192 -17.33 -1.47 12.17
N ALA A 193 -16.00 -1.37 12.18
CA ALA A 193 -15.25 -0.32 12.86
C ALA A 193 -15.84 1.06 12.54
N TRP A 194 -16.02 1.89 13.57
CA TRP A 194 -16.73 3.16 13.47
C TRP A 194 -16.10 4.29 14.28
N ARG A 195 -15.17 3.95 15.19
CA ARG A 195 -14.53 4.91 16.08
C ARG A 195 -13.72 5.94 15.29
N ASP A 196 -13.71 7.17 15.78
CA ASP A 196 -12.84 8.22 15.27
C ASP A 196 -11.45 8.06 15.88
N HIS A 197 -10.44 7.98 15.01
CA HIS A 197 -9.03 7.89 15.37
C HIS A 197 -8.21 9.08 14.85
N SER A 198 -8.86 10.16 14.42
CA SER A 198 -8.23 11.33 13.80
C SER A 198 -7.08 11.93 14.63
N ALA A 199 -7.21 11.96 15.95
CA ALA A 199 -6.19 12.45 16.88
C ALA A 199 -4.94 11.55 16.88
N ASN A 200 -5.13 10.24 16.88
CA ASN A 200 -4.05 9.26 17.00
C ASN A 200 -4.36 8.01 16.14
N PRO A 201 -4.18 8.11 14.81
CA PRO A 201 -4.55 7.03 13.91
C PRO A 201 -3.63 5.83 14.04
N THR A 202 -4.10 4.66 13.59
CA THR A 202 -3.21 3.54 13.30
C THR A 202 -2.35 3.84 12.07
N THR A 203 -1.06 3.50 12.10
CA THR A 203 -0.16 3.58 10.92
C THR A 203 0.32 2.20 10.48
N VAL A 204 0.38 2.03 9.17
CA VAL A 204 0.94 0.87 8.48
C VAL A 204 2.08 1.36 7.59
N GLN A 205 3.32 1.00 7.90
CA GLN A 205 4.52 1.58 7.26
C GLN A 205 5.56 0.52 6.92
N ASP A 206 6.01 0.44 5.68
CA ASP A 206 6.91 -0.63 5.22
C ASP A 206 6.35 -2.02 5.61
N VAL A 207 5.03 -2.18 5.53
CA VAL A 207 4.37 -3.48 5.67
C VAL A 207 4.11 -4.00 4.28
N PHE A 208 4.71 -5.12 3.97
CA PHE A 208 4.66 -5.72 2.65
C PHE A 208 3.81 -6.99 2.68
N VAL A 209 3.22 -7.34 1.54
CA VAL A 209 2.52 -8.62 1.38
C VAL A 209 3.02 -9.33 0.13
N ARG A 210 3.29 -10.62 0.26
CA ARG A 210 3.64 -11.51 -0.85
C ARG A 210 2.68 -12.69 -0.92
N ILE A 211 2.24 -13.02 -2.14
CA ILE A 211 1.40 -14.20 -2.42
C ILE A 211 2.06 -15.03 -3.52
N GLY A 212 2.81 -16.06 -3.12
CA GLY A 212 3.57 -16.92 -4.02
C GLY A 212 5.04 -16.49 -4.19
N GLY A 213 5.75 -17.10 -5.15
CA GLY A 213 7.13 -16.76 -5.51
C GLY A 213 8.20 -17.55 -4.75
N ALA A 214 7.92 -17.93 -3.49
CA ALA A 214 8.74 -18.82 -2.66
C ALA A 214 8.06 -20.17 -2.39
N GLY A 215 7.16 -20.58 -3.29
CA GLY A 215 6.20 -21.66 -3.09
C GLY A 215 4.79 -21.15 -3.42
N ALA A 216 3.80 -22.04 -3.43
CA ALA A 216 2.41 -21.62 -3.60
C ALA A 216 1.95 -20.88 -2.34
N GLY A 217 1.33 -19.72 -2.51
CA GLY A 217 0.69 -18.95 -1.45
C GLY A 217 -0.67 -18.46 -1.93
N LYS A 218 -1.69 -18.41 -1.08
CA LYS A 218 -3.03 -17.95 -1.46
C LYS A 218 -3.66 -17.07 -0.41
N ALA A 219 -4.35 -16.03 -0.86
CA ALA A 219 -5.22 -15.23 -0.02
C ALA A 219 -6.39 -14.68 -0.83
N THR A 220 -7.58 -14.61 -0.25
CA THR A 220 -8.73 -14.02 -0.93
C THR A 220 -8.60 -12.50 -1.00
N THR A 221 -8.31 -11.86 0.14
CA THR A 221 -7.97 -10.44 0.23
C THR A 221 -6.68 -10.28 1.01
N SER A 222 -5.74 -9.46 0.53
CA SER A 222 -4.45 -9.32 1.24
C SER A 222 -4.59 -8.42 2.46
N MET A 223 -5.05 -7.19 2.27
CA MET A 223 -5.23 -6.22 3.35
C MET A 223 -6.66 -5.70 3.39
N VAL A 224 -7.22 -5.61 4.59
CA VAL A 224 -8.51 -4.95 4.84
C VAL A 224 -8.31 -3.83 5.84
N ILE A 225 -8.66 -2.61 5.45
CA ILE A 225 -8.57 -1.41 6.29
C ILE A 225 -9.98 -0.97 6.67
N ASN A 226 -10.42 -1.34 7.86
CA ASN A 226 -11.73 -0.98 8.41
C ASN A 226 -11.66 0.25 9.32
N SER A 227 -10.60 0.39 10.13
CA SER A 227 -10.48 1.52 11.06
C SER A 227 -10.34 2.85 10.33
N ARG A 228 -11.13 3.83 10.76
CA ARG A 228 -11.12 5.19 10.23
C ARG A 228 -9.79 5.87 10.48
N HIS A 229 -9.45 6.85 9.64
CA HIS A 229 -8.23 7.66 9.75
C HIS A 229 -6.89 6.89 9.64
N THR A 230 -6.92 5.58 9.36
CA THR A 230 -5.70 4.80 9.18
C THR A 230 -4.80 5.45 8.13
N ILE A 231 -3.50 5.53 8.43
CA ILE A 231 -2.48 6.00 7.50
C ILE A 231 -1.69 4.79 7.01
N VAL A 232 -1.78 4.51 5.72
CA VAL A 232 -0.95 3.53 5.03
C VAL A 232 0.15 4.31 4.31
N ASP A 233 1.36 4.30 4.85
CA ASP A 233 2.47 5.09 4.35
C ASP A 233 3.62 4.17 3.95
N HIS A 234 3.72 3.94 2.64
CA HIS A 234 4.50 2.90 1.99
C HIS A 234 4.04 1.47 2.31
N THR A 235 3.44 0.82 1.31
CA THR A 235 3.16 -0.61 1.30
C THR A 235 3.35 -1.14 -0.12
N TRP A 236 3.75 -2.40 -0.21
CA TRP A 236 3.77 -3.15 -1.45
C TRP A 236 3.05 -4.47 -1.25
N VAL A 237 1.91 -4.61 -1.94
CA VAL A 237 1.02 -5.76 -1.85
C VAL A 237 1.06 -6.48 -3.18
N TRP A 238 1.78 -7.60 -3.22
CA TRP A 238 2.22 -8.20 -4.47
C TRP A 238 1.78 -9.66 -4.56
N ARG A 239 0.88 -9.94 -5.50
CA ARG A 239 0.68 -11.31 -5.98
C ARG A 239 1.84 -11.64 -6.91
N ALA A 240 2.57 -12.71 -6.62
CA ALA A 240 3.79 -13.00 -7.36
C ALA A 240 3.56 -13.23 -8.85
N ASP A 241 4.31 -12.53 -9.71
CA ASP A 241 4.37 -12.73 -11.17
C ASP A 241 5.52 -13.67 -11.59
N HIS A 242 6.47 -13.95 -10.69
CA HIS A 242 7.62 -14.82 -10.93
C HIS A 242 8.05 -15.59 -9.68
N GLY A 243 8.95 -16.57 -9.86
CA GLY A 243 9.42 -17.48 -8.82
C GLY A 243 8.69 -18.83 -8.84
N THR A 244 8.76 -19.58 -7.74
CA THR A 244 8.08 -20.89 -7.64
C THR A 244 6.65 -20.73 -7.12
N GLY A 245 5.75 -21.62 -7.54
CA GLY A 245 4.35 -21.59 -7.09
C GLY A 245 3.53 -20.43 -7.65
N VAL A 246 3.87 -19.92 -8.82
CA VAL A 246 3.15 -18.84 -9.51
C VAL A 246 2.29 -19.38 -10.65
N GLY A 247 1.12 -18.77 -10.83
CA GLY A 247 0.19 -19.03 -11.93
C GLY A 247 -1.24 -18.66 -11.54
N TRP A 248 -2.10 -18.50 -12.55
CA TRP A 248 -3.46 -17.96 -12.39
C TRP A 248 -4.23 -18.55 -11.19
N ASP A 249 -4.22 -19.88 -11.05
CA ASP A 249 -4.83 -20.61 -9.94
C ASP A 249 -3.84 -21.06 -8.85
N THR A 250 -2.54 -21.06 -9.13
CA THR A 250 -1.49 -21.58 -8.22
C THR A 250 -1.28 -20.65 -7.03
N ASN A 251 -1.14 -19.35 -7.26
CA ASN A 251 -1.05 -18.31 -6.23
C ASN A 251 -2.21 -17.32 -6.33
N ARG A 252 -3.40 -17.84 -6.62
CA ARG A 252 -4.60 -17.02 -6.79
C ARG A 252 -4.79 -16.09 -5.60
N ALA A 253 -4.93 -14.81 -5.90
CA ALA A 253 -5.35 -13.78 -4.97
C ALA A 253 -6.29 -12.81 -5.68
N ASP A 254 -7.55 -12.80 -5.26
CA ASP A 254 -8.58 -12.04 -5.96
C ASP A 254 -8.47 -10.54 -5.67
N TYR A 255 -8.17 -10.15 -4.42
CA TYR A 255 -8.17 -8.74 -4.01
C TYR A 255 -6.89 -8.35 -3.25
N GLY A 256 -6.30 -7.22 -3.63
CA GLY A 256 -5.14 -6.68 -2.92
C GLY A 256 -5.55 -6.00 -1.63
N ILE A 257 -6.05 -4.77 -1.74
CA ILE A 257 -6.45 -3.94 -0.60
C ILE A 257 -7.93 -3.58 -0.71
N VAL A 258 -8.66 -3.79 0.39
CA VAL A 258 -10.05 -3.31 0.55
C VAL A 258 -10.08 -2.28 1.67
N VAL A 259 -10.45 -1.04 1.32
CA VAL A 259 -10.55 0.08 2.27
C VAL A 259 -12.02 0.37 2.57
N ASN A 260 -12.48 -0.02 3.75
CA ASN A 260 -13.83 0.26 4.24
C ASN A 260 -13.88 1.48 5.16
N GLY A 261 -12.77 1.79 5.84
CA GLY A 261 -12.69 2.90 6.78
C GLY A 261 -12.77 4.26 6.11
N ASP A 262 -13.52 5.17 6.73
CA ASP A 262 -13.56 6.58 6.36
C ASP A 262 -12.24 7.30 6.69
N ASP A 263 -11.93 8.35 5.94
CA ASP A 263 -10.81 9.27 6.17
C ASP A 263 -9.43 8.59 6.15
N VAL A 264 -9.33 7.42 5.52
CA VAL A 264 -8.06 6.70 5.30
C VAL A 264 -7.17 7.46 4.32
N LEU A 265 -5.87 7.53 4.62
CA LEU A 265 -4.85 8.10 3.75
C LEU A 265 -3.86 7.01 3.34
N CYS A 266 -3.65 6.85 2.03
CA CYS A 266 -2.55 6.09 1.47
C CYS A 266 -1.51 7.02 0.85
N THR A 267 -0.24 6.89 1.23
CA THR A 267 0.90 7.61 0.65
C THR A 267 1.94 6.60 0.18
N GLY A 268 2.28 6.58 -1.11
CA GLY A 268 3.20 5.57 -1.65
C GLY A 268 2.57 4.17 -1.71
N LEU A 269 1.45 4.03 -2.43
CA LEU A 269 0.69 2.79 -2.54
C LEU A 269 1.16 1.94 -3.75
N PHE A 270 1.65 0.73 -3.51
CA PHE A 270 2.04 -0.21 -4.58
C PHE A 270 1.22 -1.50 -4.43
N VAL A 271 0.43 -1.87 -5.44
CA VAL A 271 -0.41 -3.08 -5.40
C VAL A 271 -0.48 -3.72 -6.77
N GLU A 272 -0.14 -5.01 -6.88
CA GLU A 272 0.12 -5.62 -8.19
C GLU A 272 -0.41 -7.06 -8.34
N HIS A 273 -0.79 -7.34 -9.60
CA HIS A 273 -1.05 -8.64 -10.21
C HIS A 273 -2.23 -9.44 -9.66
N PHE A 274 -3.17 -8.81 -8.95
CA PHE A 274 -4.34 -9.51 -8.42
C PHE A 274 -5.26 -10.00 -9.54
N ASN A 275 -5.92 -11.14 -9.32
CA ASN A 275 -6.82 -11.75 -10.30
C ASN A 275 -8.05 -10.86 -10.59
N LYS A 276 -8.45 -10.01 -9.62
CA LYS A 276 -9.56 -9.05 -9.77
C LYS A 276 -9.10 -7.62 -9.48
N TYR A 277 -9.71 -6.97 -8.49
CA TYR A 277 -9.40 -5.58 -8.14
C TYR A 277 -8.19 -5.55 -7.23
N ASP A 278 -7.12 -4.87 -7.65
CA ASP A 278 -5.93 -4.66 -6.83
C ASP A 278 -6.29 -3.77 -5.62
N VAL A 279 -7.06 -2.69 -5.84
CA VAL A 279 -7.59 -1.82 -4.79
C VAL A 279 -9.10 -1.63 -4.95
N GLN A 280 -9.84 -1.80 -3.84
CA GLN A 280 -11.23 -1.37 -3.71
C GLN A 280 -11.38 -0.40 -2.55
N TRP A 281 -12.09 0.71 -2.80
CA TRP A 281 -12.30 1.76 -1.82
C TRP A 281 -13.79 2.03 -1.60
N TYR A 282 -14.26 1.76 -0.39
CA TYR A 282 -15.65 1.92 0.03
C TYR A 282 -15.84 2.99 1.11
N GLY A 283 -14.78 3.33 1.84
CA GLY A 283 -14.82 4.40 2.85
C GLY A 283 -14.88 5.81 2.26
N GLN A 284 -15.48 6.74 2.99
CA GLN A 284 -15.67 8.13 2.58
C GLN A 284 -14.44 8.98 2.87
N ARG A 285 -14.26 10.07 2.09
CA ARG A 285 -13.18 11.07 2.25
C ARG A 285 -11.78 10.45 2.21
N GLY A 286 -11.65 9.31 1.52
CA GLY A 286 -10.39 8.64 1.32
C GLY A 286 -9.44 9.42 0.42
N ARG A 287 -8.13 9.28 0.66
CA ARG A 287 -7.10 9.94 -0.14
C ARG A 287 -5.97 8.99 -0.51
N THR A 288 -5.47 9.09 -1.74
CA THR A 288 -4.25 8.39 -2.19
C THR A 288 -3.30 9.38 -2.86
N ILE A 289 -2.08 9.50 -2.34
CA ILE A 289 -1.00 10.27 -2.96
C ILE A 289 0.05 9.26 -3.41
N PHE A 290 0.25 9.18 -4.72
CA PHE A 290 0.99 8.13 -5.42
C PHE A 290 0.31 6.75 -5.36
N PHE A 291 0.08 6.19 -6.54
CA PHE A 291 -0.26 4.78 -6.74
C PHE A 291 0.52 4.20 -7.91
N GLN A 292 1.01 2.98 -7.73
CA GLN A 292 1.54 2.17 -8.80
C GLN A 292 0.87 0.80 -8.78
N ASN A 293 0.55 0.31 -9.98
CA ASN A 293 0.01 -1.00 -10.20
C ASN A 293 0.51 -1.59 -11.51
N GLU A 294 0.63 -2.91 -11.51
CA GLU A 294 0.60 -3.72 -12.73
C GLU A 294 -0.51 -4.78 -12.63
N LYS A 295 -1.22 -5.02 -13.73
CA LYS A 295 -2.25 -6.07 -13.81
C LYS A 295 -1.64 -7.47 -13.79
N ALA A 296 -2.46 -8.48 -13.54
CA ALA A 296 -2.05 -9.88 -13.61
C ALA A 296 -1.62 -10.25 -15.04
N TYR A 297 -0.36 -10.64 -15.22
CA TYR A 297 0.19 -10.99 -16.54
C TYR A 297 -0.37 -12.30 -17.09
N ASP A 298 -0.82 -13.16 -16.19
CA ASP A 298 -1.08 -14.57 -16.40
C ASP A 298 -2.56 -14.92 -16.54
N ALA A 299 -3.41 -13.92 -16.79
CA ALA A 299 -4.79 -14.17 -17.21
C ALA A 299 -4.79 -15.05 -18.48
N PRO A 300 -5.45 -16.22 -18.47
CA PRO A 300 -5.34 -17.18 -19.57
C PRO A 300 -6.14 -16.78 -20.82
N ASN A 301 -7.10 -15.86 -20.67
CA ASN A 301 -7.93 -15.30 -21.74
C ASN A 301 -8.80 -14.15 -21.19
N GLN A 302 -9.47 -13.43 -22.09
CA GLN A 302 -10.41 -12.35 -21.74
C GLN A 302 -11.53 -12.79 -20.77
N ALA A 303 -12.05 -14.02 -20.93
CA ALA A 303 -13.17 -14.50 -20.12
C ALA A 303 -12.80 -14.68 -18.65
N ALA A 304 -11.54 -15.02 -18.35
CA ALA A 304 -11.04 -15.18 -16.99
C ALA A 304 -11.08 -13.88 -16.17
N ILE A 305 -11.01 -12.73 -16.85
CA ILE A 305 -11.06 -11.41 -16.22
C ILE A 305 -12.37 -10.65 -16.49
N GLN A 306 -13.35 -11.28 -17.13
CA GLN A 306 -14.63 -10.62 -17.42
C GLN A 306 -15.33 -10.22 -16.11
N ASN A 307 -15.77 -8.96 -16.03
CA ASN A 307 -16.38 -8.36 -14.86
C ASN A 307 -17.75 -7.80 -15.22
N GLY A 308 -18.76 -8.68 -15.28
CA GLY A 308 -20.06 -8.34 -15.83
C GLY A 308 -19.93 -7.90 -17.29
N SER A 309 -20.40 -6.69 -17.62
CA SER A 309 -20.23 -6.08 -18.95
C SER A 309 -18.87 -5.43 -19.17
N VAL A 310 -18.04 -5.27 -18.13
CA VAL A 310 -16.73 -4.61 -18.20
C VAL A 310 -15.63 -5.63 -18.48
N LYS A 311 -14.74 -5.31 -19.41
CA LYS A 311 -13.56 -6.12 -19.72
C LYS A 311 -12.49 -5.89 -18.66
N GLY A 312 -12.25 -6.88 -17.80
CA GLY A 312 -11.26 -6.74 -16.74
C GLY A 312 -11.77 -6.04 -15.48
N TYR A 313 -10.97 -6.14 -14.43
CA TYR A 313 -11.18 -5.48 -13.16
C TYR A 313 -10.22 -4.30 -13.05
N ALA A 314 -10.70 -3.11 -12.72
CA ALA A 314 -9.85 -1.94 -12.55
C ALA A 314 -8.74 -2.21 -11.51
N ALA A 315 -7.58 -1.59 -11.69
CA ALA A 315 -6.55 -1.59 -10.66
C ALA A 315 -7.01 -0.87 -9.38
N TYR A 316 -7.80 0.18 -9.55
CA TYR A 316 -8.31 0.97 -8.43
C TYR A 316 -9.79 1.31 -8.65
N LYS A 317 -10.65 0.70 -7.83
CA LYS A 317 -12.11 0.89 -7.85
C LYS A 317 -12.56 1.70 -6.64
N VAL A 318 -13.11 2.89 -6.86
CA VAL A 318 -13.92 3.59 -5.86
C VAL A 318 -15.37 3.08 -5.97
N GLY A 319 -15.95 2.69 -4.84
CA GLY A 319 -17.31 2.15 -4.76
C GLY A 319 -18.39 3.18 -5.08
N ASP A 320 -19.52 2.71 -5.62
CA ASP A 320 -20.57 3.59 -6.19
C ASP A 320 -21.26 4.48 -5.13
N GLY A 321 -21.25 4.04 -3.88
CA GLY A 321 -21.77 4.78 -2.73
C GLY A 321 -20.86 5.90 -2.22
N VAL A 322 -19.60 5.97 -2.65
CA VAL A 322 -18.63 6.96 -2.17
C VAL A 322 -18.96 8.33 -2.75
N THR A 323 -19.09 9.34 -1.89
CA THR A 323 -19.41 10.72 -2.28
C THR A 323 -18.19 11.63 -2.27
N THR A 324 -17.15 11.26 -1.54
CA THR A 324 -15.92 12.03 -1.44
C THR A 324 -14.70 11.12 -1.48
N HIS A 325 -13.79 11.36 -2.41
CA HIS A 325 -12.55 10.62 -2.56
C HIS A 325 -11.56 11.46 -3.37
N GLU A 326 -10.26 11.34 -3.13
CA GLU A 326 -9.27 12.08 -3.94
C GLU A 326 -7.95 11.35 -4.15
N GLY A 327 -7.48 11.30 -5.40
CA GLY A 327 -6.21 10.66 -5.78
C GLY A 327 -5.26 11.58 -6.56
N TRP A 328 -3.95 11.48 -6.33
CA TRP A 328 -2.90 12.21 -7.06
C TRP A 328 -1.77 11.31 -7.55
N GLY A 329 -1.46 11.36 -8.85
CA GLY A 329 -0.34 10.64 -9.46
C GLY A 329 -0.51 9.12 -9.39
N LEU A 330 -1.46 8.57 -10.14
CA LEU A 330 -1.78 7.14 -10.10
C LEU A 330 -1.52 6.49 -11.46
N GLY A 331 -0.78 5.37 -11.45
CA GLY A 331 -0.47 4.60 -12.65
C GLY A 331 -0.91 3.13 -12.58
N SER A 332 -1.41 2.59 -13.68
CA SER A 332 -1.70 1.17 -13.85
C SER A 332 -1.15 0.63 -15.17
N TYR A 333 -0.35 -0.43 -15.12
CA TYR A 333 0.36 -0.97 -16.28
C TYR A 333 -0.17 -2.38 -16.62
N CYS A 334 -0.14 -2.78 -17.89
CA CYS A 334 -0.48 -4.13 -18.30
C CYS A 334 0.65 -4.78 -19.08
N TYR A 335 0.85 -6.07 -18.82
CA TYR A 335 1.78 -6.93 -19.53
C TYR A 335 1.19 -8.34 -19.64
N TYR A 336 0.07 -8.48 -20.34
CA TYR A 336 -0.59 -9.77 -20.57
C TYR A 336 0.26 -10.63 -21.53
N ASN A 337 1.39 -11.12 -21.05
CA ASN A 337 2.34 -11.89 -21.85
C ASN A 337 1.81 -13.29 -22.17
N VAL A 338 0.95 -13.85 -21.33
CA VAL A 338 0.29 -15.16 -21.53
C VAL A 338 -0.76 -15.09 -22.63
N ASP A 339 -1.64 -14.09 -22.60
CA ASP A 339 -2.56 -13.79 -23.71
C ASP A 339 -2.52 -12.29 -24.07
N PRO A 340 -1.65 -11.90 -25.03
CA PRO A 340 -1.52 -10.50 -25.45
C PRO A 340 -2.74 -9.92 -26.15
N THR A 341 -3.76 -10.72 -26.45
CA THR A 341 -5.01 -10.25 -27.07
C THR A 341 -5.98 -9.64 -26.06
N ILE A 342 -5.70 -9.80 -24.76
CA ILE A 342 -6.53 -9.28 -23.68
C ILE A 342 -6.63 -7.76 -23.75
N VAL A 343 -7.85 -7.28 -23.57
CA VAL A 343 -8.19 -5.87 -23.44
C VAL A 343 -8.69 -5.61 -22.01
N GLN A 344 -8.07 -4.63 -21.36
CA GLN A 344 -8.49 -4.08 -20.07
C GLN A 344 -9.29 -2.81 -20.33
N HIS A 345 -10.52 -2.72 -19.86
CA HIS A 345 -11.39 -1.59 -20.18
C HIS A 345 -10.83 -0.27 -19.60
N ASN A 346 -10.43 -0.27 -18.33
CA ASN A 346 -9.79 0.87 -17.69
C ASN A 346 -8.82 0.45 -16.57
N GLY A 347 -7.88 1.34 -16.25
CA GLY A 347 -7.04 1.21 -15.05
C GLY A 347 -7.78 1.62 -13.78
N PHE A 348 -8.65 2.63 -13.89
CA PHE A 348 -9.35 3.23 -12.77
C PHE A 348 -10.87 3.19 -12.98
N ALA A 349 -11.63 2.96 -11.91
CA ALA A 349 -13.08 3.00 -11.96
C ALA A 349 -13.67 3.75 -10.76
N ALA A 350 -14.48 4.77 -10.98
CA ALA A 350 -15.00 5.63 -9.91
C ALA A 350 -16.36 6.25 -10.24
N PRO A 351 -17.13 6.69 -9.22
CA PRO A 351 -18.30 7.52 -9.45
C PRO A 351 -17.94 8.85 -10.11
N ASN A 352 -18.66 9.22 -11.17
CA ASN A 352 -18.58 10.58 -11.72
C ASN A 352 -19.46 11.52 -10.88
N ARG A 353 -18.85 12.25 -9.94
CA ARG A 353 -19.52 13.26 -9.10
C ARG A 353 -18.52 14.27 -8.55
N PRO A 354 -18.93 15.50 -8.20
CA PRO A 354 -18.01 16.59 -7.84
C PRO A 354 -17.03 16.31 -6.69
N GLY A 355 -17.41 15.44 -5.74
CA GLY A 355 -16.57 15.12 -4.58
C GLY A 355 -15.58 13.97 -4.78
N VAL A 356 -15.66 13.22 -5.88
CA VAL A 356 -14.75 12.10 -6.19
C VAL A 356 -13.80 12.57 -7.27
N ARG A 357 -12.56 12.92 -6.92
CA ARG A 357 -11.63 13.60 -7.84
C ARG A 357 -10.33 12.83 -8.03
N PHE A 358 -9.74 12.92 -9.21
CA PHE A 358 -8.41 12.41 -9.48
C PHE A 358 -7.59 13.43 -10.26
N HIS A 359 -6.28 13.39 -10.00
CA HIS A 359 -5.28 14.24 -10.62
C HIS A 359 -4.16 13.35 -11.12
N ASP A 360 -3.75 13.55 -12.36
CA ASP A 360 -2.58 12.90 -12.97
C ASP A 360 -2.66 11.36 -13.01
N LEU A 361 -3.68 10.86 -13.71
CA LEU A 361 -3.84 9.43 -13.97
C LEU A 361 -3.09 9.02 -15.25
N LEU A 362 -2.54 7.81 -15.23
CA LEU A 362 -2.00 7.19 -16.43
C LEU A 362 -2.25 5.68 -16.50
N VAL A 363 -2.35 5.15 -17.72
CA VAL A 363 -2.25 3.72 -18.00
C VAL A 363 -1.21 3.43 -19.06
N VAL A 364 -0.54 2.28 -18.99
CA VAL A 364 0.56 1.90 -19.88
C VAL A 364 0.43 0.44 -20.31
N SER A 365 0.53 0.17 -21.61
CA SER A 365 0.78 -1.19 -22.10
C SER A 365 2.28 -1.40 -22.29
N LEU A 366 2.84 -2.40 -21.61
CA LEU A 366 4.26 -2.73 -21.69
C LEU A 366 4.50 -3.58 -22.94
N GLY A 367 5.16 -3.00 -23.95
CA GLY A 367 5.51 -3.70 -25.19
C GLY A 367 4.32 -4.19 -26.02
N GLY A 368 3.12 -3.62 -25.81
CA GLY A 368 1.90 -4.02 -26.51
C GLY A 368 1.32 -5.36 -26.06
N LYS A 369 1.66 -5.84 -24.86
CA LYS A 369 1.12 -7.08 -24.29
C LYS A 369 -0.21 -6.82 -23.58
N GLY A 370 -1.28 -6.93 -24.36
CA GLY A 370 -2.60 -6.42 -24.03
C GLY A 370 -2.69 -4.89 -24.13
N GLN A 371 -3.89 -4.33 -24.03
CA GLN A 371 -4.12 -2.89 -24.17
C GLN A 371 -5.22 -2.41 -23.21
N TYR A 372 -5.16 -1.12 -22.86
CA TYR A 372 -6.25 -0.41 -22.19
C TYR A 372 -7.17 0.25 -23.20
N GLU A 373 -8.50 0.19 -22.99
CA GLU A 373 -9.47 1.00 -23.77
C GLU A 373 -9.51 2.45 -23.29
N HIS A 374 -9.44 2.65 -21.98
CA HIS A 374 -9.53 3.95 -21.31
C HIS A 374 -8.59 4.04 -20.11
N VAL A 375 -8.37 5.26 -19.62
CA VAL A 375 -7.61 5.50 -18.37
C VAL A 375 -8.54 5.25 -17.18
N ILE A 376 -9.66 5.98 -17.11
CA ILE A 376 -10.63 5.93 -16.01
C ILE A 376 -12.06 5.86 -16.55
N ASN A 377 -12.88 4.91 -16.08
CA ASN A 377 -14.21 4.63 -16.65
C ASN A 377 -14.14 4.57 -18.19
N ASP A 378 -14.79 5.51 -18.87
CA ASP A 378 -14.83 5.71 -20.34
C ASP A 378 -14.00 6.94 -20.80
N THR A 379 -13.13 7.47 -19.94
CA THR A 379 -12.33 8.69 -20.17
C THR A 379 -10.85 8.37 -20.34
N GLY A 380 -10.20 9.10 -21.24
CA GLY A 380 -8.81 8.88 -21.65
C GLY A 380 -8.72 7.99 -22.89
N THR A 381 -7.69 8.23 -23.71
CA THR A 381 -7.46 7.48 -24.94
C THR A 381 -7.01 6.05 -24.65
N PRO A 382 -7.25 5.09 -25.55
CA PRO A 382 -6.69 3.75 -25.41
C PRO A 382 -5.16 3.78 -25.51
N THR A 383 -4.49 2.79 -24.91
CA THR A 383 -3.11 2.49 -25.29
C THR A 383 -3.09 1.78 -26.64
N SER A 384 -2.00 1.92 -27.39
CA SER A 384 -1.88 1.26 -28.70
C SER A 384 -0.43 1.02 -29.09
N GLY A 385 -0.22 0.09 -30.02
CA GLY A 385 1.11 -0.28 -30.50
C GLY A 385 1.98 -0.94 -29.43
N THR A 386 3.30 -0.92 -29.66
CA THR A 386 4.30 -1.60 -28.82
C THR A 386 5.31 -0.65 -28.17
N SER A 387 5.18 0.67 -28.39
CA SER A 387 6.18 1.67 -27.98
C SER A 387 6.11 2.07 -26.49
N THR A 388 5.28 1.42 -25.68
CA THR A 388 5.13 1.66 -24.24
C THR A 388 4.93 3.15 -23.91
N VAL A 389 3.95 3.77 -24.56
CA VAL A 389 3.60 5.18 -24.38
C VAL A 389 2.43 5.29 -23.40
N PRO A 390 2.54 6.10 -22.32
CA PRO A 390 1.42 6.31 -21.40
C PRO A 390 0.24 7.01 -22.08
N SER A 391 -0.98 6.51 -21.80
CA SER A 391 -2.21 7.29 -21.97
C SER A 391 -2.54 7.98 -20.66
N THR A 392 -2.96 9.24 -20.70
CA THR A 392 -3.07 10.09 -19.50
C THR A 392 -4.42 10.79 -19.39
N VAL A 393 -4.83 11.07 -18.15
CA VAL A 393 -5.94 11.96 -17.79
C VAL A 393 -5.45 12.88 -16.68
N VAL A 394 -5.35 14.18 -16.96
CA VAL A 394 -4.82 15.16 -16.01
C VAL A 394 -5.79 15.42 -14.84
N SER A 395 -7.09 15.39 -15.10
CA SER A 395 -8.12 15.66 -14.08
C SER A 395 -9.37 14.82 -14.33
N TYR A 396 -10.06 14.44 -13.25
CA TYR A 396 -11.33 13.71 -13.27
C TYR A 396 -12.16 14.03 -12.01
N PRO A 397 -13.50 14.02 -12.06
CA PRO A 397 -14.30 14.09 -13.27
C PRO A 397 -14.10 15.41 -13.98
#